data_AF-W2PKU8-F1
#
_entry.id   AF-W2PKU8-F1
#
_cell.length_a   1.000
_cell.length_b   1.000
_cell.length_c   1.000
_cell.angle_alpha   90.00
_cell.angle_beta   90.00
_cell.angle_gamma   90.00
#
_symmetry.space_group_name_H-M   'P 1'
#
loop_
_entity.id
_entity.type
_entity.pdbx_description
1 polymer ?
#
loop_
_entity_poly.entity_id
_entity_poly.type
_entity_poly.pdbx_seq_one_letter_code
_entity_poly.pdbx_strand_id
1 'polypeptide(L)'
;MSDATPSVARMRAILRQISAGGQPASVSLPSTPSPPLALSPATRWNGWGFHDTKLFVNSNKVIEISGARYAEVFANAPDRTLPSLLPWAEKRLGLDADRRSAPSITCAEELRLRNQLDEGGETYRALMQFLHLASEELGINTSMTVEERVRHGHGQTCEDVFRLRHVRDVERVPDAVVWPTSHEQVEILVNEVTQKYADKEEPTSPTR
;
A
#
# COMPACT_ATOMS: atom_id res chain seq x y z
N MET A 1 20.94 5.63 26.07
CA MET A 1 19.46 5.50 26.02
C MET A 1 19.11 5.28 24.56
N SER A 2 18.59 4.10 24.24
CA SER A 2 18.44 3.60 22.87
C SER A 2 17.15 4.17 22.26
N ASP A 3 17.28 5.13 21.35
CA ASP A 3 16.19 5.50 20.45
C ASP A 3 15.92 4.32 19.52
N ALA A 4 14.91 3.54 19.84
CA ALA A 4 14.46 2.45 18.98
C ALA A 4 13.89 3.05 17.69
N THR A 5 14.21 2.45 16.55
CA THR A 5 13.72 2.89 15.24
C THR A 5 12.17 2.88 15.25
N PRO A 6 11.46 3.85 14.65
CA PRO A 6 9.98 3.94 14.72
C PRO A 6 9.23 2.66 14.30
N SER A 7 9.81 1.87 13.40
CA SER A 7 9.32 0.55 12.98
C SER A 7 9.32 -0.48 14.11
N VAL A 8 10.39 -0.51 14.93
CA VAL A 8 10.55 -1.41 16.07
C VAL A 8 9.61 -1.01 17.21
N ALA A 9 9.45 0.30 17.44
CA ALA A 9 8.45 0.81 18.38
C ALA A 9 7.03 0.38 18.00
N ARG A 10 6.66 0.50 16.71
CA ARG A 10 5.36 0.04 16.19
C ARG A 10 5.17 -1.47 16.35
N MET A 11 6.18 -2.27 16.04
CA MET A 11 6.11 -3.74 16.21
C MET A 11 5.90 -4.13 17.68
N ARG A 12 6.63 -3.50 18.60
CA ARG A 12 6.44 -3.72 20.05
C ARG A 12 5.06 -3.29 20.52
N ALA A 13 4.50 -2.21 19.98
CA ALA A 13 3.15 -1.76 20.30
C ALA A 13 2.08 -2.78 19.82
N ILE A 14 2.20 -3.28 18.58
CA ILE A 14 1.30 -4.32 18.04
C ILE A 14 1.35 -5.58 18.89
N LEU A 15 2.55 -6.07 19.24
CA LEU A 15 2.71 -7.25 20.08
C LEU A 15 2.10 -7.07 21.47
N ARG A 16 2.22 -5.87 22.08
CA ARG A 16 1.58 -5.56 23.37
C ARG A 16 0.06 -5.61 23.28
N GLN A 17 -0.53 -5.09 22.20
CA GLN A 17 -1.99 -5.13 22.00
C GLN A 17 -2.50 -6.56 21.78
N ILE A 18 -1.78 -7.37 21.01
CA ILE A 18 -2.10 -8.78 20.78
C ILE A 18 -2.04 -9.56 22.10
N SER A 19 -0.99 -9.37 22.89
CA SER A 19 -0.83 -10.04 24.19
C SER A 19 -1.85 -9.60 25.25
N ALA A 20 -2.43 -8.40 25.12
CA ALA A 20 -3.42 -7.85 26.05
C ALA A 20 -4.87 -8.25 25.73
N GLY A 21 -5.09 -9.16 24.76
CA GLY A 21 -6.42 -9.70 24.47
C GLY A 21 -7.44 -8.65 23.99
N GLY A 22 -6.99 -7.56 23.37
CA GLY A 22 -7.87 -6.52 22.82
C GLY A 22 -8.58 -5.63 23.85
N GLN A 23 -8.20 -5.66 25.12
CA GLN A 23 -8.73 -4.70 26.11
C GLN A 23 -8.19 -3.28 25.83
N PRO A 24 -9.05 -2.25 25.78
CA PRO A 24 -8.60 -0.88 25.55
C PRO A 24 -7.88 -0.35 26.80
N ALA A 25 -6.55 -0.39 26.79
CA ALA A 25 -5.77 0.28 27.81
C ALA A 25 -5.84 1.81 27.59
N SER A 26 -6.21 2.58 28.62
CA SER A 26 -6.09 4.05 28.60
C SER A 26 -4.61 4.44 28.65
N VAL A 27 -3.96 4.45 27.50
CA VAL A 27 -2.58 4.94 27.37
C VAL A 27 -2.65 6.35 26.81
N SER A 28 -2.33 7.34 27.64
CA SER A 28 -2.01 8.69 27.18
C SER A 28 -0.75 8.63 26.32
N LEU A 29 -0.95 8.58 25.00
CA LEU A 29 0.13 8.65 24.02
C LEU A 29 0.70 10.08 23.99
N PRO A 30 2.03 10.27 24.03
CA PRO A 30 2.60 11.55 23.65
C PRO A 30 2.19 11.87 22.21
N SER A 31 1.79 13.12 21.97
CA SER A 31 1.34 13.65 20.68
C SER A 31 2.49 13.63 19.65
N THR A 32 2.80 12.45 19.16
CA THR A 32 3.56 12.29 17.93
C THR A 32 2.56 12.49 16.79
N PRO A 33 2.85 13.38 15.83
CA PRO A 33 1.95 13.56 14.70
C PRO A 33 1.69 12.20 14.05
N SER A 34 0.41 11.88 13.87
CA SER A 34 0.00 10.69 13.13
C SER A 34 0.78 10.66 11.82
N PRO A 35 1.39 9.52 11.45
CA PRO A 35 2.01 9.41 10.14
C PRO A 35 0.96 9.78 9.09
N PRO A 36 1.33 10.48 8.01
CA PRO A 36 0.39 10.93 7.00
C PRO A 36 -0.47 9.76 6.54
N LEU A 37 -1.79 9.98 6.46
CA LEU A 37 -2.75 8.91 6.22
C LEU A 37 -2.61 8.26 4.85
N ALA A 38 -2.06 8.97 3.85
CA ALA A 38 -1.65 8.38 2.60
C ALA A 38 -0.54 7.34 2.84
N LEU A 39 -0.59 6.20 2.12
CA LEU A 39 0.50 5.24 2.12
C LEU A 39 1.81 6.00 1.90
N SER A 40 2.75 5.85 2.82
CA SER A 40 3.97 6.65 2.80
C SER A 40 4.64 6.52 1.43
N PRO A 41 5.06 7.62 0.78
CA PRO A 41 5.83 7.57 -0.46
C PRO A 41 7.18 6.84 -0.28
N ALA A 42 7.53 6.48 0.96
CA ALA A 42 8.64 5.60 1.27
C ALA A 42 8.38 4.12 0.93
N THR A 43 7.14 3.71 0.63
CA THR A 43 6.78 2.31 0.28
C THR A 43 6.68 2.10 -1.22
N ARG A 44 7.13 0.94 -1.68
CA ARG A 44 7.15 0.59 -3.10
C ARG A 44 5.74 0.34 -3.61
N TRP A 45 5.43 0.91 -4.76
CA TRP A 45 4.17 0.64 -5.45
C TRP A 45 4.17 -0.71 -6.17
N ASN A 46 5.33 -1.22 -6.61
CA ASN A 46 5.45 -2.44 -7.42
C ASN A 46 6.17 -3.60 -6.70
N GLY A 47 6.00 -3.69 -5.38
CA GLY A 47 6.55 -4.79 -4.60
C GLY A 47 6.49 -4.56 -3.10
N TRP A 48 7.14 -5.47 -2.37
CA TRP A 48 7.11 -5.45 -0.91
C TRP A 48 8.02 -4.38 -0.30
N GLY A 49 7.50 -3.71 0.74
CA GLY A 49 8.29 -2.93 1.68
C GLY A 49 8.72 -1.55 1.21
N PHE A 50 9.80 -1.05 1.79
CA PHE A 50 10.26 0.33 1.63
C PHE A 50 11.26 0.50 0.47
N HIS A 51 11.26 1.68 -0.16
CA HIS A 51 12.23 2.04 -1.20
C HIS A 51 13.67 1.89 -0.71
N ASP A 52 13.95 2.31 0.53
CA ASP A 52 15.27 2.26 1.17
C ASP A 52 15.77 0.85 1.51
N THR A 53 14.93 -0.18 1.42
CA THR A 53 15.23 -1.55 1.86
C THR A 53 15.14 -2.53 0.69
N LYS A 54 16.26 -2.95 0.12
CA LYS A 54 16.35 -4.02 -0.89
C LYS A 54 17.55 -4.93 -0.64
N LEU A 55 17.42 -6.17 -1.08
CA LEU A 55 18.55 -7.05 -1.36
C LEU A 55 19.16 -6.68 -2.71
N PHE A 56 20.47 -6.61 -2.79
CA PHE A 56 21.20 -6.44 -4.05
C PHE A 56 22.56 -7.14 -3.97
N VAL A 57 23.13 -7.51 -5.12
CA VAL A 57 24.50 -8.04 -5.19
C VAL A 57 25.46 -6.86 -5.29
N ASN A 58 26.36 -6.72 -4.32
CA ASN A 58 27.33 -5.63 -4.24
C ASN A 58 28.58 -5.90 -5.12
N SER A 59 29.56 -4.98 -5.09
CA SER A 59 30.79 -5.07 -5.89
C SER A 59 31.65 -6.30 -5.57
N ASN A 60 31.51 -6.84 -4.35
CA ASN A 60 32.24 -8.03 -3.90
C ASN A 60 31.49 -9.33 -4.23
N LYS A 61 30.43 -9.27 -5.05
CA LYS A 61 29.55 -10.40 -5.39
C LYS A 61 28.90 -11.05 -4.16
N VAL A 62 28.59 -10.24 -3.15
CA VAL A 62 27.84 -10.66 -1.95
C VAL A 62 26.48 -9.99 -1.91
N ILE A 63 25.45 -10.69 -1.44
CA ILE A 63 24.13 -10.07 -1.22
C ILE A 63 24.20 -9.15 0.00
N GLU A 64 23.72 -7.93 -0.16
CA GLU A 64 23.69 -6.88 0.85
C GLU A 64 22.29 -6.29 0.97
N ILE A 65 21.92 -5.85 2.18
CA ILE A 65 20.65 -5.14 2.43
C ILE A 65 20.90 -3.63 2.49
N SER A 66 20.22 -2.84 1.64
CA SER A 66 20.32 -1.38 1.64
C SER A 66 19.65 -0.70 2.85
N GLY A 67 19.95 0.59 3.05
CA GLY A 67 19.27 1.48 4.01
C GLY A 67 19.83 1.41 5.43
N ALA A 68 19.01 1.75 6.44
CA ALA A 68 19.32 1.56 7.86
C ALA A 68 18.09 1.17 8.72
N ARG A 69 16.94 0.93 8.08
CA ARG A 69 15.65 0.68 8.74
C ARG A 69 15.65 -0.49 9.73
N TYR A 70 16.52 -1.46 9.51
CA TYR A 70 16.67 -2.66 10.33
C TYR A 70 18.04 -2.72 11.02
N ALA A 71 18.68 -1.58 11.30
CA ALA A 71 20.03 -1.53 11.87
C ALA A 71 20.19 -2.38 13.14
N GLU A 72 19.18 -2.41 14.02
CA GLU A 72 19.19 -3.22 15.24
C GLU A 72 19.37 -4.73 14.97
N VAL A 73 18.79 -5.24 13.87
CA VAL A 73 18.94 -6.66 13.47
C VAL A 73 20.36 -6.94 12.97
N PHE A 74 21.02 -5.93 12.43
CA PHE A 74 22.37 -6.01 11.87
C PHE A 74 23.46 -5.54 12.85
N ALA A 75 23.17 -5.45 14.15
CA ALA A 75 24.12 -4.94 15.15
C ALA A 75 25.47 -5.69 15.14
N ASN A 76 25.45 -6.99 14.87
CA ASN A 76 26.65 -7.85 14.80
C ASN A 76 27.15 -8.07 13.36
N ALA A 77 26.53 -7.42 12.36
CA ALA A 77 26.85 -7.51 10.94
C ALA A 77 26.70 -6.12 10.30
N PRO A 78 27.60 -5.17 10.66
CA PRO A 78 27.44 -3.75 10.35
C PRO A 78 27.56 -3.44 8.85
N ASP A 79 28.21 -4.31 8.09
CA ASP A 79 28.28 -4.28 6.62
C ASP A 79 26.99 -4.76 5.96
N ARG A 80 26.07 -5.35 6.74
CA ARG A 80 24.73 -5.80 6.32
C ARG A 80 24.77 -6.78 5.16
N THR A 81 25.84 -7.57 5.10
CA THR A 81 26.05 -8.59 4.09
C THR A 81 25.47 -9.94 4.52
N LEU A 82 25.10 -10.75 3.53
CA LEU A 82 24.64 -12.13 3.69
C LEU A 82 25.52 -13.05 2.83
N PRO A 83 26.76 -13.36 3.26
CA PRO A 83 27.77 -14.01 2.42
C PRO A 83 27.36 -15.36 1.83
N SER A 84 26.59 -16.14 2.60
CA SER A 84 26.17 -17.48 2.18
C SER A 84 24.91 -17.51 1.32
N LEU A 85 24.19 -16.39 1.18
CA LEU A 85 22.87 -16.38 0.53
C LEU A 85 22.98 -16.54 -0.99
N LEU A 86 23.92 -15.85 -1.65
CA LEU A 86 24.10 -15.98 -3.10
C LEU A 86 24.58 -17.37 -3.49
N PRO A 87 25.66 -17.93 -2.89
CA PRO A 87 26.09 -19.30 -3.20
C PRO A 87 25.01 -20.35 -2.95
N TRP A 88 24.20 -20.16 -1.90
CA TRP A 88 23.05 -21.04 -1.64
C TRP A 88 21.98 -20.92 -2.73
N ALA A 89 21.63 -19.71 -3.15
CA ALA A 89 20.59 -19.47 -4.16
C ALA A 89 21.01 -20.00 -5.54
N GLU A 90 22.26 -19.80 -5.95
CA GLU A 90 22.80 -20.35 -7.19
C GLU A 90 22.76 -21.88 -7.18
N LYS A 91 23.22 -22.49 -6.07
CA LYS A 91 23.27 -23.96 -5.94
C LYS A 91 21.89 -24.62 -5.82
N ARG A 92 20.94 -24.00 -5.13
CA ARG A 92 19.65 -24.62 -4.77
C ARG A 92 18.49 -24.21 -5.65
N LEU A 93 18.50 -22.96 -6.14
CA LEU A 93 17.42 -22.41 -6.96
C LEU A 93 17.83 -22.28 -8.43
N GLY A 94 19.10 -22.53 -8.77
CA GLY A 94 19.62 -22.35 -10.13
C GLY A 94 19.65 -20.88 -10.55
N LEU A 95 19.75 -19.95 -9.58
CA LEU A 95 19.83 -18.53 -9.86
C LEU A 95 21.16 -18.20 -10.54
N ASP A 96 21.14 -17.21 -11.43
CA ASP A 96 22.32 -16.67 -12.10
C ASP A 96 22.37 -15.15 -11.83
N ALA A 97 23.40 -14.70 -11.09
CA ALA A 97 23.54 -13.31 -10.68
C ALA A 97 23.75 -12.33 -11.85
N ASP A 98 24.20 -12.83 -12.99
CA ASP A 98 24.49 -12.06 -14.20
C ASP A 98 23.28 -12.04 -15.16
N ARG A 99 22.30 -12.93 -14.98
CA ARG A 99 21.02 -12.93 -15.71
C ARG A 99 19.91 -12.24 -14.93
N ARG A 100 19.74 -10.94 -15.16
CA ARG A 100 18.73 -10.10 -14.47
C ARG A 100 17.43 -9.95 -15.27
N SER A 101 16.31 -9.88 -14.56
CA SER A 101 14.98 -9.53 -15.10
C SER A 101 14.52 -8.18 -14.54
N ALA A 102 14.94 -7.10 -15.20
CA ALA A 102 14.50 -5.75 -14.84
C ALA A 102 12.99 -5.59 -15.13
N PRO A 103 12.23 -4.85 -14.30
CA PRO A 103 10.84 -4.52 -14.61
C PRO A 103 10.79 -3.70 -15.90
N SER A 104 9.81 -3.97 -16.76
CA SER A 104 9.58 -3.18 -17.99
C SER A 104 8.73 -1.94 -17.74
N ILE A 105 8.14 -1.83 -16.55
CA ILE A 105 7.33 -0.70 -16.08
C ILE A 105 8.03 -0.11 -14.87
N THR A 106 8.39 1.17 -14.94
CA THR A 106 9.27 1.81 -13.94
C THR A 106 8.56 2.85 -13.08
N CYS A 107 7.50 3.46 -13.58
CA CYS A 107 6.59 4.31 -12.80
C CYS A 107 5.13 3.90 -13.00
N ALA A 108 4.26 4.25 -12.05
CA ALA A 108 2.86 3.83 -12.06
C ALA A 108 2.07 4.50 -13.20
N GLU A 109 2.48 5.69 -13.63
CA GLU A 109 1.87 6.48 -14.70
C GLU A 109 2.00 5.83 -16.08
N GLU A 110 2.91 4.86 -16.24
CA GLU A 110 3.04 4.07 -17.46
C GLU A 110 1.91 3.02 -17.61
N LEU A 111 1.16 2.75 -16.54
CA LEU A 111 0.05 1.79 -16.54
C LEU A 111 -1.20 2.36 -17.22
N ARG A 112 -1.87 1.51 -17.99
CA ARG A 112 -3.16 1.81 -18.59
C ARG A 112 -4.28 1.20 -17.77
N LEU A 113 -4.98 2.05 -17.02
CA LEU A 113 -6.17 1.65 -16.26
C LEU A 113 -7.34 1.46 -17.22
N ARG A 114 -7.97 0.28 -17.20
CA ARG A 114 -9.06 -0.08 -18.11
C ARG A 114 -10.44 0.34 -17.58
N ASN A 115 -10.58 0.54 -16.27
CA ASN A 115 -11.82 0.98 -15.62
C ASN A 115 -11.92 2.51 -15.46
N GLN A 116 -11.54 3.30 -16.47
CA GLN A 116 -11.77 4.74 -16.41
C GLN A 116 -13.26 5.03 -16.58
N LEU A 117 -13.80 5.90 -15.72
CA LEU A 117 -15.16 6.40 -15.83
C LEU A 117 -15.26 7.41 -16.97
N ASP A 118 -16.41 7.44 -17.64
CA ASP A 118 -16.69 8.44 -18.67
C ASP A 118 -16.87 9.83 -18.04
N GLU A 119 -16.07 10.80 -18.48
CA GLU A 119 -16.09 12.16 -17.97
C GLU A 119 -17.42 12.82 -18.34
N GLY A 120 -18.28 13.01 -17.34
CA GLY A 120 -19.63 13.57 -17.51
C GLY A 120 -20.77 12.55 -17.38
N GLY A 121 -20.46 11.25 -17.35
CA GLY A 121 -21.43 10.20 -17.04
C GLY A 121 -22.02 10.32 -15.63
N GLU A 122 -23.20 9.74 -15.41
CA GLU A 122 -23.91 9.76 -14.12
C GLU A 122 -23.01 9.25 -12.97
N THR A 123 -22.31 8.13 -13.18
CA THR A 123 -21.39 7.53 -12.20
C THR A 123 -20.22 8.46 -11.85
N TYR A 124 -19.62 9.10 -12.85
CA TYR A 124 -18.53 10.06 -12.61
C TYR A 124 -19.02 11.26 -11.81
N ARG A 125 -20.19 11.81 -12.15
CA ARG A 125 -20.81 12.91 -11.39
C ARG A 125 -21.14 12.52 -9.96
N ALA A 126 -21.67 11.31 -9.74
CA ALA A 126 -21.95 10.80 -8.41
C ALA A 126 -20.67 10.63 -7.57
N LEU A 127 -19.59 10.11 -8.18
CA LEU A 127 -18.28 10.03 -7.55
C LEU A 127 -17.76 11.42 -7.16
N MET A 128 -17.79 12.39 -8.08
CA MET A 128 -17.31 13.74 -7.80
C MET A 128 -18.09 14.43 -6.68
N GLN A 129 -19.41 14.22 -6.61
CA GLN A 129 -20.23 14.71 -5.49
C GLN A 129 -19.83 14.05 -4.16
N PHE A 130 -19.62 12.74 -4.16
CA PHE A 130 -19.16 12.01 -2.97
C PHE A 130 -17.79 12.49 -2.51
N LEU A 131 -16.85 12.71 -3.44
CA LEU A 131 -15.52 13.23 -3.11
C LEU A 131 -15.56 14.68 -2.61
N HIS A 132 -16.48 15.50 -3.13
CA HIS A 132 -16.70 16.86 -2.64
C HIS A 132 -17.22 16.87 -1.20
N LEU A 133 -18.21 16.04 -0.87
CA LEU A 133 -18.66 15.84 0.52
C LEU A 133 -17.48 15.42 1.41
N ALA A 134 -16.72 14.41 0.99
CA ALA A 134 -15.59 13.91 1.76
C ALA A 134 -14.54 15.00 2.02
N SER A 135 -14.12 15.75 0.99
CA SER A 135 -13.06 16.75 1.15
C SER A 135 -13.53 18.05 1.79
N GLU A 136 -14.60 18.65 1.29
CA GLU A 136 -14.98 20.02 1.65
C GLU A 136 -15.83 20.07 2.92
N GLU A 137 -16.67 19.07 3.17
CA GLU A 137 -17.57 19.08 4.32
C GLU A 137 -16.99 18.30 5.50
N LEU A 138 -16.32 17.17 5.23
CA LEU A 138 -15.78 16.30 6.28
C LEU A 138 -14.27 16.49 6.52
N GLY A 139 -13.56 17.24 5.67
CA GLY A 139 -12.12 17.44 5.79
C GLY A 139 -11.30 16.15 5.58
N ILE A 140 -11.84 15.18 4.83
CA ILE A 140 -11.20 13.90 4.54
C ILE A 140 -10.28 14.07 3.34
N ASN A 141 -9.04 13.60 3.46
CA ASN A 141 -8.13 13.57 2.31
C ASN A 141 -8.65 12.60 1.25
N THR A 142 -8.57 13.01 -0.02
CA THR A 142 -8.98 12.19 -1.17
C THR A 142 -7.92 12.20 -2.26
N SER A 143 -7.89 11.17 -3.12
CA SER A 143 -7.01 11.11 -4.29
C SER A 143 -7.65 10.33 -5.42
N MET A 144 -7.40 10.79 -6.65
CA MET A 144 -7.74 10.10 -7.90
C MET A 144 -6.49 9.85 -8.78
N THR A 145 -5.28 10.05 -8.24
CA THR A 145 -4.05 9.86 -9.00
C THR A 145 -3.88 8.39 -9.40
N VAL A 146 -3.22 8.14 -10.54
CA VAL A 146 -2.95 6.77 -11.01
C VAL A 146 -2.14 6.00 -9.97
N GLU A 147 -1.10 6.61 -9.40
CA GLU A 147 -0.26 5.97 -8.38
C GLU A 147 -1.06 5.51 -7.15
N GLU A 148 -1.92 6.37 -6.60
CA GLU A 148 -2.71 6.03 -5.40
C GLU A 148 -3.78 4.97 -5.71
N ARG A 149 -4.44 5.08 -6.85
CA ARG A 149 -5.42 4.07 -7.29
C ARG A 149 -4.75 2.71 -7.50
N VAL A 150 -3.58 2.68 -8.14
CA VAL A 150 -2.82 1.45 -8.34
C VAL A 150 -2.39 0.86 -7.00
N ARG A 151 -1.79 1.64 -6.10
CA ARG A 151 -1.37 1.18 -4.75
C ARG A 151 -2.48 0.49 -3.96
N HIS A 152 -3.73 0.94 -4.13
CA HIS A 152 -4.89 0.41 -3.42
C HIS A 152 -5.68 -0.63 -4.25
N GLY A 153 -5.19 -0.98 -5.45
CA GLY A 153 -5.83 -1.92 -6.37
C GLY A 153 -5.24 -3.32 -6.38
N HIS A 154 -4.20 -3.60 -5.58
CA HIS A 154 -3.53 -4.91 -5.58
C HIS A 154 -3.08 -5.36 -4.18
N GLY A 155 -2.81 -6.66 -4.08
CA GLY A 155 -2.18 -7.28 -2.91
C GLY A 155 -0.66 -7.39 -3.07
N GLN A 156 -0.11 -8.48 -2.54
CA GLN A 156 1.32 -8.79 -2.61
C GLN A 156 1.55 -10.23 -3.10
N THR A 157 0.62 -10.75 -3.90
CA THR A 157 0.81 -12.05 -4.54
C THR A 157 1.91 -11.96 -5.61
N CYS A 158 2.49 -13.11 -6.00
CA CYS A 158 3.46 -13.14 -7.09
C CYS A 158 2.86 -12.60 -8.40
N GLU A 159 1.58 -12.88 -8.66
CA GLU A 159 0.88 -12.39 -9.84
C GLU A 159 0.71 -10.87 -9.79
N ASP A 160 0.27 -10.31 -8.66
CA ASP A 160 0.12 -8.86 -8.49
C ASP A 160 1.42 -8.14 -8.83
N VAL A 161 2.52 -8.55 -8.18
CA VAL A 161 3.83 -7.93 -8.34
C VAL A 161 4.35 -8.13 -9.77
N PHE A 162 4.12 -9.29 -10.38
CA PHE A 162 4.51 -9.53 -11.77
C PHE A 162 3.76 -8.60 -12.73
N ARG A 163 2.44 -8.48 -12.58
CA ARG A 163 1.61 -7.62 -13.44
C ARG A 163 2.04 -6.16 -13.34
N LEU A 164 2.26 -5.64 -12.12
CA LEU A 164 2.73 -4.26 -11.92
C LEU A 164 4.08 -3.97 -12.60
N ARG A 165 4.94 -4.99 -12.73
CA ARG A 165 6.29 -4.84 -13.30
C ARG A 165 6.34 -5.08 -14.80
N HIS A 166 5.39 -5.82 -15.37
CA HIS A 166 5.51 -6.37 -16.72
C HIS A 166 4.27 -6.24 -17.61
N VAL A 167 3.08 -5.97 -17.06
CA VAL A 167 1.83 -5.90 -17.81
C VAL A 167 1.31 -4.47 -17.77
N ARG A 168 1.20 -3.83 -18.95
CA ARG A 168 0.79 -2.41 -19.04
C ARG A 168 -0.69 -2.20 -18.71
N ASP A 169 -1.56 -3.14 -19.08
CA ASP A 169 -2.99 -3.01 -18.86
C ASP A 169 -3.40 -3.52 -17.47
N VAL A 170 -4.05 -2.64 -16.70
CA VAL A 170 -4.63 -2.96 -15.39
C VAL A 170 -6.14 -2.96 -15.52
N GLU A 171 -6.76 -4.11 -15.28
CA GLU A 171 -8.19 -4.31 -15.52
C GLU A 171 -9.05 -3.46 -14.60
N ARG A 172 -8.73 -3.45 -13.29
CA ARG A 172 -9.49 -2.71 -12.31
C ARG A 172 -8.61 -2.21 -11.16
N VAL A 173 -8.81 -0.95 -10.82
CA VAL A 173 -8.32 -0.30 -9.59
C VAL A 173 -9.50 0.48 -8.97
N PRO A 174 -9.44 0.91 -7.70
CA PRO A 174 -10.41 1.87 -7.17
C PRO A 174 -10.52 3.12 -8.05
N ASP A 175 -11.70 3.74 -8.15
CA ASP A 175 -11.89 4.98 -8.91
C ASP A 175 -11.32 6.20 -8.16
N ALA A 176 -11.32 6.14 -6.83
CA ALA A 176 -10.70 7.11 -5.93
C ALA A 176 -10.30 6.43 -4.62
N VAL A 177 -9.48 7.12 -3.83
CA VAL A 177 -9.06 6.71 -2.48
C VAL A 177 -9.42 7.82 -1.51
N VAL A 178 -9.94 7.46 -0.33
CA VAL A 178 -10.30 8.39 0.75
C VAL A 178 -9.66 7.94 2.06
N TRP A 179 -9.24 8.89 2.90
CA TRP A 179 -8.54 8.59 4.16
C TRP A 179 -9.24 9.23 5.36
N PRO A 180 -10.34 8.62 5.85
CA PRO A 180 -11.00 9.07 7.07
C PRO A 180 -10.04 8.92 8.26
N THR A 181 -10.14 9.86 9.20
CA THR A 181 -9.32 9.98 10.40
C THR A 181 -10.08 9.61 11.67
N SER A 182 -11.40 9.39 11.57
CA SER A 182 -12.26 9.00 12.69
C SER A 182 -13.30 7.95 12.29
N HIS A 183 -13.90 7.31 13.28
CA HIS A 183 -14.99 6.35 13.08
C HIS A 183 -16.24 7.03 12.51
N GLU A 184 -16.59 8.20 13.04
CA GLU A 184 -17.75 8.99 12.64
C GLU A 184 -17.67 9.41 11.16
N GLN A 185 -16.47 9.77 10.69
CA GLN A 185 -16.26 10.04 9.26
C GLN A 185 -16.56 8.81 8.40
N VAL A 186 -16.16 7.61 8.82
CA VAL A 186 -16.48 6.37 8.11
C VAL A 186 -17.98 6.12 8.09
N GLU A 187 -18.67 6.30 9.21
CA GLU A 187 -20.13 6.12 9.29
C GLU A 187 -20.87 7.06 8.32
N ILE A 188 -20.49 8.34 8.27
CA ILE A 188 -21.09 9.31 7.36
C ILE A 188 -20.87 8.91 5.90
N LEU A 189 -19.65 8.52 5.51
CA LEU A 189 -19.36 8.09 4.14
C LEU A 189 -20.18 6.86 3.73
N VAL A 190 -20.29 5.86 4.62
CA VAL A 190 -21.07 4.65 4.35
C VAL A 190 -22.56 4.97 4.25
N ASN A 191 -23.08 5.83 5.13
CA ASN A 191 -24.47 6.27 5.10
C ASN A 191 -24.79 7.06 3.81
N GLU A 192 -23.93 7.98 3.38
CA GLU A 192 -24.11 8.72 2.13
C GLU A 192 -24.22 7.77 0.93
N VAL A 193 -23.30 6.83 0.81
CA VAL A 193 -23.31 5.87 -0.31
C VAL A 193 -24.54 4.97 -0.24
N THR A 194 -24.85 4.40 0.93
CA THR A 194 -25.99 3.49 1.06
C THR A 194 -27.32 4.19 0.79
N GLN A 195 -27.57 5.40 1.32
CA GLN A 195 -28.80 6.15 1.04
C GLN A 195 -28.96 6.50 -0.44
N LYS A 196 -27.87 6.87 -1.10
CA LYS A 196 -27.88 7.28 -2.52
C LYS A 196 -28.07 6.10 -3.49
N TYR A 197 -27.78 4.88 -3.06
CA TYR A 197 -27.90 3.66 -3.87
C TYR A 197 -28.93 2.64 -3.35
N ALA A 198 -29.64 2.91 -2.25
CA ALA A 198 -30.64 2.02 -1.67
C ALA A 198 -31.88 1.81 -2.55
N ASP A 199 -32.17 2.73 -3.49
CA ASP A 199 -33.43 2.75 -4.24
C ASP A 199 -33.33 2.38 -5.73
N LYS A 200 -32.25 1.70 -6.17
CA LYS A 200 -32.20 1.10 -7.52
C LYS A 200 -32.61 -0.39 -7.50
N GLU A 201 -33.74 -0.72 -6.87
CA GLU A 201 -34.43 -1.98 -7.21
C GLU A 201 -35.13 -1.79 -8.57
N GLU A 202 -34.68 -2.53 -9.58
CA GLU A 202 -35.36 -2.58 -10.88
C GLU A 202 -36.84 -2.96 -10.69
N PRO A 203 -37.80 -2.26 -11.32
CA PRO A 203 -39.18 -2.73 -11.34
C PRO A 203 -39.19 -4.06 -12.10
N THR A 204 -39.39 -5.15 -11.36
CA THR A 204 -39.67 -6.46 -11.92
C THR A 204 -40.90 -6.35 -12.81
N SER A 205 -40.68 -6.35 -14.13
CA SER A 205 -41.77 -6.37 -15.10
C SER A 205 -42.59 -7.65 -14.89
N PRO A 206 -43.92 -7.57 -14.73
CA PRO A 206 -44.73 -8.76 -14.60
C PRO A 206 -44.73 -9.51 -15.94
N THR A 207 -44.10 -10.68 -15.94
CA THR A 207 -44.13 -11.63 -17.05
C THR A 207 -45.59 -11.93 -17.40
N ARG A 208 -45.93 -11.72 -18.67
CA ARG A 208 -47.25 -11.99 -19.26
C ARG A 208 -47.38 -13.46 -19.65
#